data_AF-A0A0Q6ZJ78-F1
#
_entry.id   AF-A0A0Q6ZJ78-F1
#
_cell.length_a   1.000
_cell.length_b   1.000
_cell.length_c   1.000
_cell.angle_alpha   90.00
_cell.angle_beta   90.00
_cell.angle_gamma   90.00
#
_symmetry.space_group_name_H-M   'P 1'
#
loop_
_entity.id
_entity.type
_entity.pdbx_description
1 polymer ?
#
loop_
_entity_poly.entity_id
_entity_poly.type
_entity_poly.pdbx_seq_one_letter_code
_entity_poly.pdbx_strand_id
1 'polypeptide(L)'
;MTTGQYIFAANARRTLRNIGMAHLDPAHGAAVDAVRWCMAVRGRPTHHRLAFLESEAPALLAYLERVANSGDSASWRTMEERIRVYAEVLRDSQEHPCARPWLAAIWHTLPEFAAIGQTVLDRAAEQRGVSPEVASALMPSDEGSGEGEKGSGGNSGASGTAAKPRPSSRLALPMITVTLTEQEKKVLDLAEDETDDVAPAGTPDASNENNNGAGPKPPGVKP
;
A
#
# COMPACT_ATOMS: atom_id res chain seq x y z
N MET A 1 22.01 -22.55 -7.50
CA MET A 1 21.72 -21.14 -7.77
C MET A 1 21.46 -21.00 -9.26
N THR A 2 20.32 -20.46 -9.68
CA THR A 2 20.00 -20.27 -11.11
C THR A 2 20.70 -19.03 -11.68
N THR A 3 20.83 -18.93 -13.01
CA THR A 3 21.36 -17.73 -13.68
C THR A 3 20.59 -16.47 -13.29
N GLY A 4 19.26 -16.56 -13.20
CA GLY A 4 18.41 -15.44 -12.76
C GLY A 4 18.71 -14.99 -11.33
N GLN A 5 18.90 -15.93 -10.40
CA GLN A 5 19.27 -15.61 -9.01
C GLN A 5 20.63 -14.95 -8.93
N TYR A 6 21.60 -15.41 -9.74
CA TYR A 6 22.92 -14.81 -9.81
C TYR A 6 22.86 -13.36 -10.31
N ILE A 7 22.14 -13.11 -11.40
CA ILE A 7 21.95 -11.76 -11.95
C ILE A 7 21.27 -10.84 -10.92
N PHE A 8 20.22 -11.32 -10.27
CA PHE A 8 19.53 -10.57 -9.22
C PHE A 8 20.47 -10.18 -8.07
N ALA A 9 21.22 -11.14 -7.54
CA ALA A 9 22.18 -10.89 -6.45
C ALA A 9 23.35 -9.99 -6.88
N ALA A 10 23.83 -10.12 -8.12
CA ALA A 10 24.87 -9.27 -8.69
C ALA A 10 24.39 -7.82 -8.85
N ASN A 11 23.16 -7.63 -9.33
CA ASN A 11 22.54 -6.30 -9.47
C ASN A 11 22.37 -5.63 -8.10
N ALA A 12 21.88 -6.35 -7.09
CA ALA A 12 21.74 -5.83 -5.73
C ALA A 12 23.07 -5.27 -5.19
N ARG A 13 24.16 -6.05 -5.28
CA ARG A 13 25.50 -5.60 -4.85
C ARG A 13 26.04 -4.45 -5.70
N ARG A 14 25.76 -4.45 -7.01
CA ARG A 14 26.14 -3.35 -7.90
C ARG A 14 25.42 -2.05 -7.53
N THR A 15 24.14 -2.14 -7.20
CA THR A 15 23.35 -0.99 -6.73
C THR A 15 23.96 -0.40 -5.47
N LEU A 16 24.29 -1.21 -4.46
CA LEU A 16 24.95 -0.72 -3.24
C LEU A 16 26.28 -0.01 -3.51
N ARG A 17 27.14 -0.57 -4.37
CA ARG A 17 28.38 0.09 -4.78
C ARG A 17 28.13 1.43 -5.47
N ASN A 18 27.14 1.48 -6.35
CA ASN A 18 26.80 2.70 -7.11
C ASN A 18 26.28 3.84 -6.21
N ILE A 19 25.60 3.49 -5.11
CA ILE A 19 25.11 4.45 -4.13
C ILE A 19 26.09 4.66 -2.97
N GLY A 20 27.32 4.15 -3.03
CA GLY A 20 28.32 4.35 -1.97
C GLY A 20 28.04 3.60 -0.66
N MET A 21 27.11 2.64 -0.65
CA MET A 21 26.67 1.89 0.55
C MET A 21 27.05 0.40 0.48
N ALA A 22 28.25 0.09 -0.03
CA ALA A 22 28.70 -1.29 -0.22
C ALA A 22 28.83 -2.12 1.07
N HIS A 23 28.79 -1.46 2.24
CA HIS A 23 28.87 -2.06 3.56
C HIS A 23 27.51 -2.60 4.08
N LEU A 24 26.39 -2.22 3.45
CA LEU A 24 25.05 -2.69 3.85
C LEU A 24 24.75 -4.11 3.34
N ASP A 25 23.76 -4.78 3.94
CA ASP A 25 23.26 -6.05 3.43
C ASP A 25 22.74 -5.89 1.99
N PRO A 26 23.04 -6.84 1.06
CA PRO A 26 22.55 -6.81 -0.31
C PRO A 26 21.03 -6.63 -0.46
N ALA A 27 20.22 -6.96 0.56
CA ALA A 27 18.78 -6.72 0.58
C ALA A 27 18.41 -5.24 0.33
N HIS A 28 19.21 -4.30 0.83
CA HIS A 28 18.99 -2.87 0.55
C HIS A 28 19.16 -2.55 -0.94
N GLY A 29 20.21 -3.09 -1.57
CA GLY A 29 20.42 -2.92 -3.01
C GLY A 29 19.36 -3.62 -3.86
N ALA A 30 18.82 -4.75 -3.37
CA ALA A 30 17.74 -5.47 -4.01
C ALA A 30 16.41 -4.69 -3.99
N ALA A 31 16.08 -4.04 -2.87
CA ALA A 31 14.90 -3.18 -2.77
C ALA A 31 14.97 -1.98 -3.73
N VAL A 32 16.12 -1.31 -3.79
CA VAL A 32 16.36 -0.21 -4.73
C VAL A 32 16.24 -0.68 -6.18
N ASP A 33 16.85 -1.82 -6.54
CA ASP A 33 16.75 -2.36 -7.90
C ASP A 33 15.31 -2.79 -8.24
N ALA A 34 14.54 -3.28 -7.28
CA ALA A 34 13.14 -3.63 -7.46
C ALA A 34 12.28 -2.39 -7.78
N VAL A 35 12.41 -1.33 -6.97
CA VAL A 35 11.72 -0.05 -7.22
C VAL A 35 12.11 0.53 -8.57
N ARG A 36 13.41 0.63 -8.85
CA ARG A 36 13.93 1.12 -10.14
C ARG A 36 13.35 0.34 -11.32
N TRP A 37 13.30 -0.99 -11.21
CA TRP A 37 12.75 -1.84 -12.27
C TRP A 37 11.25 -1.60 -12.46
N CYS A 38 10.48 -1.54 -11.37
CA CYS A 38 9.04 -1.26 -11.41
C CYS A 38 8.74 0.08 -12.08
N MET A 39 9.51 1.12 -11.76
CA MET A 39 9.38 2.44 -12.42
C MET A 39 9.69 2.36 -13.92
N ALA A 40 10.73 1.62 -14.30
CA ALA A 40 11.17 1.52 -15.70
C ALA A 40 10.14 0.80 -16.58
N VAL A 41 9.51 -0.26 -16.06
CA VAL A 41 8.53 -1.05 -16.81
C VAL A 41 7.09 -0.63 -16.53
N ARG A 42 6.88 0.26 -15.55
CA ARG A 42 5.57 0.66 -15.02
C ARG A 42 4.68 -0.53 -14.68
N GLY A 43 5.24 -1.49 -13.93
CA GLY A 43 4.59 -2.76 -13.68
C GLY A 43 4.96 -3.41 -12.35
N ARG A 44 4.23 -4.50 -12.03
CA ARG A 44 4.38 -5.27 -10.78
C ARG A 44 5.73 -6.00 -10.74
N PRO A 45 6.36 -6.14 -9.57
CA PRO A 45 7.55 -6.99 -9.40
C PRO A 45 7.29 -8.41 -9.89
N THR A 46 8.29 -9.04 -10.53
CA THR A 46 8.21 -10.42 -11.03
C THR A 46 9.42 -11.26 -10.61
N HIS A 47 9.27 -12.59 -10.71
CA HIS A 47 10.33 -13.58 -10.50
C HIS A 47 11.08 -13.38 -9.16
N HIS A 48 12.41 -13.18 -9.22
CA HIS A 48 13.26 -13.04 -8.03
C HIS A 48 13.01 -11.75 -7.24
N ARG A 49 12.50 -10.69 -7.90
CA ARG A 49 12.10 -9.45 -7.20
C ARG A 49 10.86 -9.69 -6.36
N LEU A 50 9.87 -10.37 -6.93
CA LEU A 50 8.65 -10.74 -6.21
C LEU A 50 8.99 -11.60 -4.99
N ALA A 51 9.71 -12.71 -5.19
CA ALA A 51 10.08 -13.60 -4.09
C ALA A 51 10.90 -12.91 -2.98
N PHE A 52 11.79 -11.98 -3.36
CA PHE A 52 12.53 -11.16 -2.42
C PHE A 52 11.61 -10.23 -1.62
N LEU A 53 10.73 -9.48 -2.29
CA LEU A 53 9.86 -8.52 -1.62
C LEU A 53 8.82 -9.23 -0.72
N GLU A 54 8.27 -10.35 -1.17
CA GLU A 54 7.36 -11.19 -0.38
C GLU A 54 7.99 -11.61 0.95
N SER A 55 9.29 -11.91 0.95
CA SER A 55 10.02 -12.42 2.12
C SER A 55 10.63 -11.31 2.98
N GLU A 56 11.15 -10.24 2.39
CA GLU A 56 11.97 -9.24 3.08
C GLU A 56 11.26 -7.89 3.28
N ALA A 57 10.32 -7.51 2.39
CA ALA A 57 9.62 -6.23 2.47
C ALA A 57 8.18 -6.29 1.92
N PRO A 58 7.27 -6.99 2.62
CA PRO A 58 5.89 -7.16 2.17
C PRO A 58 5.13 -5.83 2.06
N ALA A 59 5.43 -4.85 2.91
CA ALA A 59 4.84 -3.52 2.82
C ALA A 59 5.27 -2.81 1.52
N LEU A 60 6.57 -2.83 1.20
CA LEU A 60 7.05 -2.28 -0.09
C LEU A 60 6.43 -3.01 -1.29
N LEU A 61 6.24 -4.33 -1.20
CA LEU A 61 5.51 -5.09 -2.22
C LEU A 61 4.09 -4.55 -2.41
N ALA A 62 3.33 -4.41 -1.32
CA ALA A 62 1.94 -3.95 -1.35
C ALA A 62 1.82 -2.57 -2.02
N TYR A 63 2.72 -1.64 -1.71
CA TYR A 63 2.76 -0.33 -2.37
C TYR A 63 3.00 -0.47 -3.88
N LEU A 64 4.04 -1.19 -4.29
CA LEU A 64 4.40 -1.35 -5.71
C LEU A 64 3.30 -2.06 -6.51
N GLU A 65 2.64 -3.04 -5.91
CA GLU A 65 1.51 -3.71 -6.54
C GLU A 65 0.31 -2.79 -6.67
N ARG A 66 0.03 -1.96 -5.67
CA ARG A 66 -1.09 -1.01 -5.72
C ARG A 66 -0.86 0.07 -6.79
N VAL A 67 0.35 0.63 -6.86
CA VAL A 67 0.75 1.59 -7.91
C VAL A 67 0.65 0.95 -9.29
N ALA A 68 1.06 -0.31 -9.44
CA ALA A 68 0.97 -0.99 -10.73
C ALA A 68 -0.47 -1.37 -11.12
N ASN A 69 -1.29 -1.77 -10.16
CA ASN A 69 -2.68 -2.16 -10.40
C ASN A 69 -3.60 -0.97 -10.69
N SER A 70 -3.24 0.25 -10.27
CA SER A 70 -4.05 1.44 -10.58
C SER A 70 -4.13 1.72 -12.08
N GLY A 71 -3.16 1.26 -12.87
CA GLY A 71 -3.06 1.52 -14.31
C GLY A 71 -2.87 3.01 -14.67
N ASP A 72 -2.80 3.89 -13.67
CA ASP A 72 -2.78 5.34 -13.85
C ASP A 72 -1.34 5.87 -13.87
N SER A 73 -1.01 6.62 -14.94
CA SER A 73 0.26 7.33 -15.07
C SER A 73 0.50 8.35 -13.96
N ALA A 74 -0.56 8.89 -13.34
CA ALA A 74 -0.41 9.80 -12.21
C ALA A 74 0.20 9.12 -10.99
N SER A 75 -0.11 7.85 -10.73
CA SER A 75 0.47 7.08 -9.60
C SER A 75 1.98 6.94 -9.73
N TRP A 76 2.46 6.61 -10.94
CA TRP A 76 3.89 6.54 -11.23
C TRP A 76 4.58 7.90 -11.13
N ARG A 77 3.91 8.97 -11.58
CA ARG A 77 4.41 10.34 -11.44
C ARG A 77 4.53 10.76 -9.98
N THR A 78 3.55 10.44 -9.13
CA THR A 78 3.61 10.73 -7.69
C THR A 78 4.78 10.01 -7.02
N MET A 79 5.02 8.75 -7.35
CA MET A 79 6.17 8.00 -6.86
C MET A 79 7.50 8.64 -7.32
N GLU A 80 7.59 9.04 -8.59
CA GLU A 80 8.76 9.74 -9.12
C GLU A 80 8.99 11.09 -8.45
N GLU A 81 7.94 11.84 -8.16
CA GLU A 81 8.01 13.14 -7.49
C GLU A 81 8.58 13.01 -6.08
N ARG A 82 8.13 12.01 -5.30
CA ARG A 82 8.72 11.72 -3.98
C ARG A 82 10.23 11.45 -4.10
N ILE A 83 10.66 10.67 -5.08
CA ILE A 83 12.09 10.40 -5.32
C ILE A 83 12.82 11.69 -5.73
N ARG A 84 12.20 12.54 -6.54
CA ARG A 84 12.79 13.80 -6.98
C ARG A 84 13.07 14.75 -5.83
N VAL A 85 12.14 14.88 -4.87
CA VAL A 85 12.34 15.68 -3.66
C VAL A 85 13.59 15.23 -2.91
N TYR A 86 13.78 13.92 -2.69
CA TYR A 86 15.00 13.41 -2.06
C TYR A 86 16.25 13.61 -2.92
N ALA A 87 16.13 13.49 -4.24
CA ALA A 87 17.25 13.73 -5.15
C ALA A 87 17.72 15.19 -5.12
N GLU A 88 16.82 16.15 -4.89
CA GLU A 88 17.13 17.57 -4.70
C GLU A 88 17.80 17.80 -3.35
N VAL A 89 17.24 17.25 -2.26
CA VAL A 89 17.85 17.34 -0.92
C VAL A 89 19.28 16.78 -0.89
N LEU A 90 19.52 15.61 -1.51
CA LEU A 90 20.86 15.02 -1.61
C LEU A 90 21.82 15.86 -2.45
N ARG A 91 21.30 16.56 -3.46
CA ARG A 91 22.13 17.46 -4.30
C ARG A 91 22.54 18.70 -3.52
N ASP A 92 21.61 19.30 -2.79
CA ASP A 92 21.80 20.58 -2.11
C ASP A 92 22.66 20.44 -0.85
N SER A 93 22.47 19.36 -0.10
CA SER A 93 23.24 19.07 1.11
C SER A 93 24.70 18.68 0.83
N GLN A 94 25.00 18.19 -0.38
CA GLN A 94 26.23 17.44 -0.70
C GLN A 94 26.53 16.27 0.26
N GLU A 95 25.56 15.91 1.10
CA GLU A 95 25.60 14.73 1.94
C GLU A 95 25.29 13.56 1.01
N HIS A 96 26.24 12.63 0.88
CA HIS A 96 26.13 11.41 0.05
C HIS A 96 26.60 11.50 -1.42
N PRO A 97 27.84 11.97 -1.70
CA PRO A 97 28.40 11.90 -3.05
C PRO A 97 28.51 10.44 -3.49
N CYS A 98 27.79 10.08 -4.56
CA CYS A 98 27.80 8.72 -5.10
C CYS A 98 27.71 8.72 -6.63
N ALA A 99 28.07 7.58 -7.24
CA ALA A 99 28.11 7.45 -8.70
C ALA A 99 26.72 7.48 -9.36
N ARG A 100 25.65 7.21 -8.60
CA ARG A 100 24.26 7.20 -9.08
C ARG A 100 23.33 7.90 -8.07
N PRO A 101 23.27 9.24 -8.06
CA PRO A 101 22.45 10.00 -7.11
C PRO A 101 20.96 9.62 -7.15
N TRP A 102 20.41 9.33 -8.33
CA TRP A 102 19.02 8.88 -8.45
C TRP A 102 18.73 7.55 -7.73
N LEU A 103 19.68 6.61 -7.74
CA LEU A 103 19.52 5.35 -7.00
C LEU A 103 19.64 5.57 -5.49
N ALA A 104 20.46 6.54 -5.07
CA ALA A 104 20.52 6.93 -3.67
C ALA A 104 19.20 7.57 -3.24
N ALA A 105 18.61 8.46 -4.04
CA ALA A 105 17.29 9.03 -3.78
C ALA A 105 16.22 7.94 -3.63
N ILE A 106 16.21 6.93 -4.50
CA ILE A 106 15.33 5.76 -4.35
C ILE A 106 15.57 5.05 -3.02
N TRP A 107 16.83 4.87 -2.61
CA TRP A 107 17.15 4.23 -1.33
C TRP A 107 16.57 5.03 -0.15
N HIS A 108 16.70 6.36 -0.17
CA HIS A 108 16.18 7.23 0.88
C HIS A 108 14.65 7.30 0.92
N THR A 109 13.96 7.03 -0.19
CA THR A 109 12.48 6.96 -0.21
C THR A 109 11.91 5.59 0.13
N LEU A 110 12.72 4.53 0.23
CA LEU A 110 12.23 3.19 0.61
C LEU A 110 11.40 3.17 1.89
N PRO A 111 11.77 3.88 2.98
CA PRO A 111 10.96 3.92 4.19
C PRO A 111 9.58 4.53 3.96
N GLU A 112 9.49 5.55 3.09
CA GLU A 112 8.19 6.16 2.77
C GLU A 112 7.29 5.18 2.03
N PHE A 113 7.82 4.55 0.99
CA PHE A 113 7.06 3.56 0.22
C PHE A 113 6.65 2.37 1.07
N ALA A 114 7.51 1.92 1.99
CA ALA A 114 7.16 0.87 2.93
C ALA A 114 6.07 1.32 3.92
N ALA A 115 6.14 2.54 4.46
CA ALA A 115 5.11 3.06 5.36
C ALA A 115 3.75 3.18 4.67
N ILE A 116 3.72 3.70 3.43
CA ILE A 116 2.50 3.75 2.62
C ILE A 116 1.98 2.34 2.31
N GLY A 117 2.87 1.42 1.97
CA GLY A 117 2.49 0.03 1.75
C GLY A 117 1.96 -0.67 3.00
N GLN A 118 2.43 -0.26 4.18
CA GLN A 118 1.93 -0.78 5.44
C GLN A 118 0.48 -0.34 5.67
N THR A 119 0.10 0.90 5.35
CA THR A 119 -1.31 1.34 5.46
C THR A 119 -2.25 0.52 4.56
N VAL A 120 -1.77 0.08 3.39
CA VAL A 120 -2.51 -0.84 2.51
C VAL A 120 -2.74 -2.19 3.17
N LEU A 121 -1.70 -2.74 3.82
CA LEU A 121 -1.79 -4.03 4.51
C LEU A 121 -2.70 -3.94 5.74
N ASP A 122 -2.60 -2.86 6.50
CA ASP A 122 -3.40 -2.65 7.72
C ASP A 122 -4.88 -2.56 7.37
N ARG A 123 -5.28 -1.76 6.37
CA ARG A 123 -6.67 -1.70 5.89
C ARG A 123 -7.18 -3.04 5.38
N ALA A 124 -6.35 -3.78 4.66
CA ALA A 124 -6.73 -5.12 4.19
C ALA A 124 -6.94 -6.10 5.35
N ALA A 125 -6.21 -5.94 6.46
CA ALA A 125 -6.41 -6.72 7.67
C ALA A 125 -7.70 -6.30 8.42
N GLU A 126 -7.97 -5.00 8.53
CA GLU A 126 -9.20 -4.45 9.11
C GLU A 126 -10.44 -4.97 8.37
N GLN A 127 -10.47 -4.89 7.04
CA GLN A 127 -11.58 -5.40 6.23
C GLN A 127 -11.82 -6.90 6.43
N ARG A 128 -10.76 -7.69 6.68
CA ARG A 128 -10.90 -9.13 7.00
C ARG A 128 -11.42 -9.36 8.42
N GLY A 129 -11.05 -8.50 9.37
CA GLY A 129 -11.53 -8.55 10.75
C GLY A 129 -12.98 -8.09 10.93
N VAL A 130 -13.52 -7.32 9.98
CA VAL A 130 -14.92 -6.84 9.96
C VAL A 130 -15.88 -7.85 9.31
N SER A 131 -15.42 -9.03 8.86
CA SER A 131 -16.33 -10.12 8.52
C SER A 131 -17.10 -10.52 9.79
N PRO A 132 -18.44 -10.37 9.84
CA PRO A 132 -19.19 -10.85 10.97
C PRO A 132 -19.16 -12.36 10.89
N GLU A 133 -18.24 -12.95 11.65
CA GLU A 133 -18.47 -14.29 12.16
C GLU A 133 -19.79 -14.19 12.93
N VAL A 134 -20.86 -14.70 12.31
CA VAL A 134 -22.17 -14.86 12.95
C VAL A 134 -22.00 -15.94 14.02
N ALA A 135 -21.34 -15.55 15.11
CA ALA A 135 -21.48 -16.16 16.40
C ALA A 135 -22.63 -15.42 17.10
N SER A 136 -23.85 -15.89 16.84
CA SER A 136 -25.01 -15.63 17.67
C SER A 136 -25.97 -16.80 17.49
N ALA A 137 -26.50 -17.50 18.49
CA ALA A 137 -26.29 -17.64 19.92
C ALA A 137 -27.51 -18.47 20.37
N LEU A 138 -27.32 -19.55 21.13
CA LEU A 138 -28.29 -20.17 22.06
C LEU A 138 -29.62 -20.72 21.44
N MET A 139 -30.19 -21.88 21.76
CA MET A 139 -30.16 -22.82 22.90
C MET A 139 -31.08 -24.05 22.54
N PRO A 140 -31.34 -25.04 23.43
CA PRO A 140 -31.36 -26.47 23.11
C PRO A 140 -32.77 -27.04 22.85
N SER A 141 -32.83 -28.20 22.19
CA SER A 141 -33.95 -29.14 22.34
C SER A 141 -33.42 -30.55 22.56
N ASP A 142 -33.78 -31.04 23.73
CA ASP A 142 -33.66 -32.38 24.26
C ASP A 142 -34.59 -33.34 23.49
N GLU A 143 -34.11 -34.53 23.15
CA GLU A 143 -34.89 -35.79 23.09
C GLU A 143 -34.02 -36.96 22.57
N GLY A 144 -33.80 -37.96 23.43
CA GLY A 144 -33.79 -39.37 22.98
C GLY A 144 -32.53 -40.22 23.11
N SER A 145 -32.24 -40.66 24.35
CA SER A 145 -31.91 -42.04 24.79
C SER A 145 -30.98 -42.96 23.94
N GLY A 146 -29.89 -43.44 24.57
CA GLY A 146 -29.11 -44.58 24.08
C GLY A 146 -27.83 -44.85 24.89
N GLU A 147 -27.96 -45.63 25.95
CA GLU A 147 -26.94 -46.07 26.91
C GLU A 147 -25.85 -46.96 26.26
N GLY A 148 -24.57 -46.67 26.52
CA GLY A 148 -23.44 -47.47 26.01
C GLY A 148 -22.08 -47.06 26.62
N GLU A 149 -21.55 -47.93 27.46
CA GLU A 149 -20.42 -47.76 28.38
C GLU A 149 -19.02 -47.74 27.72
N LYS A 150 -18.06 -47.05 28.38
CA LYS A 150 -16.58 -47.17 28.33
C LYS A 150 -15.81 -46.79 27.05
N GLY A 151 -15.01 -45.72 27.17
CA GLY A 151 -13.92 -45.43 26.24
C GLY A 151 -13.07 -44.22 26.63
N SER A 152 -12.07 -44.47 27.46
CA SER A 152 -11.04 -43.51 27.89
C SER A 152 -10.20 -42.98 26.74
N GLY A 153 -9.86 -41.68 26.81
CA GLY A 153 -8.56 -41.15 26.42
C GLY A 153 -8.31 -40.97 24.92
N GLY A 154 -8.28 -39.71 24.48
CA GLY A 154 -7.78 -39.38 23.15
C GLY A 154 -8.15 -37.98 22.70
N ASN A 155 -7.86 -36.96 23.51
CA ASN A 155 -7.86 -35.58 23.03
C ASN A 155 -6.65 -35.41 22.08
N SER A 156 -6.76 -35.93 20.86
CA SER A 156 -5.78 -35.73 19.81
C SER A 156 -5.80 -34.26 19.45
N GLY A 157 -4.74 -33.58 19.88
CA GLY A 157 -4.58 -32.14 19.81
C GLY A 157 -4.92 -31.60 18.43
N ALA A 158 -5.64 -30.49 18.45
CA ALA A 158 -5.63 -29.51 17.38
C ALA A 158 -4.16 -29.30 16.99
N SER A 159 -3.81 -29.79 15.79
CA SER A 159 -2.57 -29.44 15.12
C SER A 159 -2.67 -27.96 14.80
N GLY A 160 -2.34 -27.14 15.80
CA GLY A 160 -2.07 -25.73 15.60
C GLY A 160 -1.02 -25.67 14.51
N THR A 161 -1.37 -25.07 13.38
CA THR A 161 -0.43 -24.69 12.34
C THR A 161 0.54 -23.71 12.99
N ALA A 162 1.59 -24.25 13.61
CA ALA A 162 2.68 -23.47 14.13
C ALA A 162 3.29 -22.77 12.93
N ALA A 163 2.84 -21.54 12.69
CA ALA A 163 3.42 -20.66 11.69
C ALA A 163 4.90 -20.57 12.04
N LYS A 164 5.73 -21.23 11.22
CA LYS A 164 7.17 -21.24 11.39
C LYS A 164 7.61 -19.78 11.56
N PRO A 165 8.34 -19.43 12.63
CA PRO A 165 8.69 -18.03 12.86
C PRO A 165 9.40 -17.53 11.61
N ARG A 166 8.82 -16.50 11.00
CA ARG A 166 9.37 -15.89 9.80
C ARG A 166 10.77 -15.41 10.15
N PRO A 167 11.81 -15.77 9.38
CA PRO A 167 13.14 -15.26 9.65
C PRO A 167 13.10 -13.74 9.68
N SER A 168 13.82 -13.14 10.63
CA SER A 168 13.94 -11.69 10.74
C SER A 168 14.41 -11.11 9.40
N SER A 169 13.70 -10.10 8.90
CA SER A 169 14.07 -9.45 7.63
C SER A 169 15.49 -8.90 7.72
N ARG A 170 16.27 -9.14 6.67
CA ARG A 170 17.61 -8.56 6.50
C ARG A 170 17.53 -7.11 6.04
N LEU A 171 16.38 -6.70 5.50
CA LEU A 171 16.11 -5.34 5.09
C LEU A 171 15.52 -4.56 6.27
N ALA A 172 16.36 -3.75 6.92
CA ALA A 172 15.91 -2.84 7.97
C ALA A 172 15.54 -1.49 7.35
N LEU A 173 14.26 -1.13 7.38
CA LEU A 173 13.79 0.21 7.04
C LEU A 173 13.31 0.91 8.32
N PRO A 174 13.70 2.18 8.57
CA PRO A 174 13.17 2.93 9.70
C PRO A 174 11.64 3.06 9.59
N MET A 175 10.96 2.90 10.71
CA MET A 175 9.53 3.19 10.79
C MET A 175 9.34 4.71 10.76
N ILE A 176 8.56 5.18 9.80
CA ILE A 176 8.25 6.60 9.65
C ILE A 176 6.76 6.79 9.40
N THR A 177 6.24 7.94 9.79
CA THR A 177 4.89 8.38 9.44
C THR A 177 4.97 9.21 8.15
N VAL A 178 4.08 8.95 7.20
CA VAL A 178 4.07 9.62 5.91
C VAL A 178 2.73 10.29 5.69
N THR A 179 2.75 11.57 5.32
CA THR A 179 1.56 12.26 4.80
C THR A 179 1.31 11.81 3.37
N LEU A 180 0.14 11.21 3.13
CA LEU A 180 -0.27 10.74 1.81
C LEU A 180 -0.68 11.91 0.92
N THR A 181 -0.26 11.87 -0.33
CA THR A 181 -0.77 12.78 -1.37
C THR A 181 -2.20 12.41 -1.76
N GLU A 182 -2.96 13.34 -2.34
CA GLU A 182 -4.33 13.06 -2.80
C GLU A 182 -4.39 11.91 -3.83
N GLN A 183 -3.39 11.84 -4.71
CA GLN A 183 -3.30 10.73 -5.66
C GLN A 183 -3.04 9.39 -4.95
N GLU A 184 -2.22 9.36 -3.91
CA GLU A 184 -2.00 8.15 -3.12
C GLU A 184 -3.26 7.79 -2.34
N LYS A 185 -3.96 8.74 -1.70
CA LYS A 185 -5.24 8.44 -1.06
C LYS A 185 -6.21 7.79 -2.04
N LYS A 186 -6.36 8.37 -3.24
CA LYS A 186 -7.21 7.81 -4.30
C LYS A 186 -6.77 6.41 -4.74
N VAL A 187 -5.48 6.23 -5.05
CA VAL A 187 -4.94 4.95 -5.54
C VAL A 187 -5.01 3.88 -4.49
N LEU A 188 -4.81 4.24 -3.23
CA LEU A 188 -4.88 3.33 -2.08
C LEU A 188 -6.31 3.11 -1.61
N ASP A 189 -7.31 3.75 -2.26
CA ASP A 189 -8.73 3.75 -1.88
C ASP A 189 -8.97 4.29 -0.46
N LEU A 190 -8.04 5.11 0.05
CA LEU A 190 -8.06 5.75 1.37
C LEU A 190 -8.78 7.09 1.38
N ALA A 191 -9.50 7.45 0.31
CA ALA A 191 -10.52 8.48 0.44
C ALA A 191 -11.58 7.92 1.40
N GLU A 192 -11.89 8.65 2.47
CA GLU A 192 -13.06 8.32 3.28
C GLU A 192 -14.25 8.25 2.33
N ASP A 193 -15.01 7.16 2.38
CA ASP A 193 -16.37 7.18 1.84
C ASP A 193 -17.07 8.30 2.64
N GLU A 194 -17.18 9.48 2.04
CA GLU A 194 -18.24 10.41 2.41
C GLU A 194 -19.52 9.62 2.20
N THR A 195 -19.99 8.96 3.26
CA THR A 195 -21.31 8.37 3.29
C THR A 195 -22.27 9.50 3.00
N ASP A 196 -22.79 9.51 1.79
CA ASP A 196 -23.95 10.28 1.34
C ASP A 196 -25.15 9.88 2.21
N ASP A 197 -25.15 10.28 3.48
CA ASP A 197 -26.35 10.38 4.32
C ASP A 197 -27.07 11.69 3.96
N VAL A 198 -27.39 11.86 2.67
CA VAL A 198 -28.43 12.79 2.24
C VAL A 198 -29.74 12.00 2.26
N ALA A 199 -30.34 11.94 3.45
CA ALA A 199 -31.72 11.50 3.60
C ALA A 199 -32.62 12.32 2.63
N PRO A 200 -33.52 11.69 1.85
CA PRO A 200 -34.46 12.41 1.02
C PRO A 200 -35.57 12.96 1.91
N ALA A 201 -35.38 14.15 2.47
CA ALA A 201 -36.45 14.88 3.16
C ALA A 201 -37.41 15.44 2.11
N GLY A 202 -38.52 14.72 1.91
CA GLY A 202 -39.66 15.18 1.13
C GLY A 202 -40.23 16.50 1.67
N THR A 203 -40.59 17.37 0.73
CA THR A 203 -41.38 18.59 0.91
C THR A 203 -42.71 18.32 1.63
N PRO A 204 -43.31 19.30 2.34
CA PRO A 204 -44.35 20.07 1.67
C PRO A 204 -44.50 21.56 2.08
N ASP A 205 -44.65 22.38 1.04
CA ASP A 205 -45.67 23.42 0.82
C ASP A 205 -45.69 24.81 1.53
N ALA A 206 -46.08 25.79 0.70
CA ALA A 206 -46.73 27.09 0.94
C ALA A 206 -45.89 28.36 1.28
N SER A 207 -45.81 29.25 0.25
CA SER A 207 -46.00 30.73 0.22
C SER A 207 -45.27 31.62 1.26
N ASN A 208 -44.63 32.76 0.95
CA ASN A 208 -45.03 33.87 0.10
C ASN A 208 -43.85 34.88 -0.04
N GLU A 209 -43.88 35.69 -1.10
CA GLU A 209 -43.24 37.02 -1.26
C GLU A 209 -41.70 37.18 -1.12
N ASN A 210 -41.02 37.44 -2.25
CA ASN A 210 -40.20 38.64 -2.33
C ASN A 210 -40.06 39.20 -3.74
N ASN A 211 -40.10 40.53 -3.78
CA ASN A 211 -40.43 41.38 -4.91
C ASN A 211 -39.16 41.90 -5.62
N ASN A 212 -39.31 42.21 -6.92
CA ASN A 212 -38.52 43.14 -7.74
C ASN A 212 -37.10 42.78 -8.22
N GLY A 213 -36.91 42.88 -9.54
CA GLY A 213 -35.61 43.19 -10.14
C GLY A 213 -35.39 42.75 -11.59
N ALA A 214 -36.31 43.06 -12.51
CA ALA A 214 -36.17 42.76 -13.94
C ALA A 214 -34.94 43.45 -14.56
N GLY A 215 -34.15 42.68 -15.34
CA GLY A 215 -33.00 43.16 -16.09
C GLY A 215 -33.35 44.09 -17.26
N PRO A 216 -32.41 44.94 -17.72
CA PRO A 216 -32.66 45.90 -18.79
C PRO A 216 -32.65 45.26 -20.20
N LYS A 217 -33.65 45.63 -21.01
CA LYS A 217 -33.79 45.32 -22.45
C LYS A 217 -32.82 46.14 -23.33
N PRO A 218 -32.44 45.65 -24.52
CA PRO A 218 -31.66 46.42 -25.50
C PRO A 218 -32.58 47.25 -26.42
N PRO A 219 -32.09 48.36 -26.99
CA PRO A 219 -32.66 48.90 -28.22
C PRO A 219 -31.62 49.09 -29.34
N GLY A 220 -32.05 48.83 -30.57
CA GLY A 220 -31.23 48.95 -31.78
C GLY A 220 -31.54 50.16 -32.66
N VAL A 221 -30.98 50.08 -33.87
CA VAL A 221 -31.28 50.77 -35.14
C VAL A 221 -30.70 52.20 -35.34
N LYS A 222 -29.95 52.30 -36.45
CA LYS A 222 -29.33 53.48 -37.08
C LYS A 222 -30.37 54.47 -37.66
N PRO A 223 -29.95 55.71 -37.90
CA PRO A 223 -29.90 56.23 -39.27
C PRO A 223 -28.47 56.39 -39.80
#